data_AF-A0A2E4DAZ0-F1
#
_entry.id   AF-A0A2E4DAZ0-F1
#
_cell.length_a   1.000
_cell.length_b   1.000
_cell.length_c   1.000
_cell.angle_alpha   90.00
_cell.angle_beta   90.00
_cell.angle_gamma   90.00
#
_symmetry.space_group_name_H-M   'P 1'
#
loop_
_entity.id
_entity.type
_entity.pdbx_description
1 polymer ?
#
loop_
_entity_poly.entity_id
_entity_poly.type
_entity_poly.pdbx_seq_one_letter_code
_entity_poly.pdbx_strand_id
1 'polypeptide(L)'
;MTEIAFKTQLPDCFARICKVHLKNTRVSFGQIIDIIQSDSFFKAYTSEIFKDYLKKGGTLGMLTALGWEGFRNRLAEAILRKEAEGIYPKKIELDLVEDVLDIEKRFQFLSPVNSSRVFLFGMYLKHRDLALETLTSEKTHSIIIPETVDEILAAGSSKGDYPDWLIWSVWNLHEFFDEEKLKNLFKLHQGDLQLLLQELDTTEQNLFMAKMLDYAHAIHDSEFITTKKV
;
A
#
# COMPACT_ATOMS: atom_id res chain seq x y z
N MET A 1 18.18 10.55 14.34
CA MET A 1 16.86 10.32 13.70
C MET A 1 15.93 9.80 14.77
N THR A 2 15.10 10.68 15.31
CA THR A 2 14.24 10.42 16.48
C THR A 2 12.86 10.00 15.99
N GLU A 3 12.37 8.86 16.50
CA GLU A 3 11.03 8.27 16.43
C GLU A 3 9.96 8.97 15.56
N ILE A 4 9.85 8.56 14.30
CA ILE A 4 8.61 8.66 13.49
C ILE A 4 7.97 7.26 13.44
N ALA A 5 7.93 6.56 14.57
CA ALA A 5 7.55 5.14 14.61
C ALA A 5 6.06 4.90 14.91
N PHE A 6 5.28 5.92 15.30
CA PHE A 6 3.96 5.68 15.93
C PHE A 6 2.72 6.15 15.16
N LYS A 7 2.83 6.78 13.98
CA LYS A 7 1.65 7.40 13.32
C LYS A 7 1.47 7.10 11.83
N THR A 8 1.93 5.94 11.36
CA THR A 8 1.88 5.58 9.92
C THR A 8 1.14 4.27 9.66
N GLN A 9 0.42 3.75 10.66
CA GLN A 9 -0.43 2.58 10.48
C GLN A 9 -1.69 2.93 9.69
N LEU A 10 -1.97 2.15 8.65
CA LEU A 10 -3.25 2.21 7.97
C LEU A 10 -4.34 1.58 8.86
N PRO A 11 -5.62 1.97 8.71
CA PRO A 11 -6.70 1.27 9.37
C PRO A 11 -6.71 -0.21 8.97
N ASP A 12 -6.74 -1.13 9.95
CA ASP A 12 -6.69 -2.59 9.70
C ASP A 12 -7.77 -3.05 8.72
N CYS A 13 -9.02 -2.63 8.95
CA CYS A 13 -10.13 -2.93 8.06
C CYS A 13 -9.82 -2.52 6.60
N PHE A 14 -9.19 -1.36 6.40
CA PHE A 14 -8.83 -0.86 5.07
C PHE A 14 -7.69 -1.64 4.43
N ALA A 15 -6.64 -1.96 5.20
CA ALA A 15 -5.54 -2.78 4.72
C ALA A 15 -6.02 -4.19 4.32
N ARG A 16 -6.90 -4.79 5.13
CA ARG A 16 -7.49 -6.11 4.87
C ARG A 16 -8.31 -6.14 3.59
N ILE A 17 -9.17 -5.14 3.32
CA ILE A 17 -9.93 -5.11 2.06
C ILE A 17 -9.01 -4.97 0.84
N CYS A 18 -7.92 -4.20 0.93
CA CYS A 18 -6.97 -4.03 -0.17
C CYS A 18 -6.12 -5.28 -0.45
N LYS A 19 -6.02 -6.19 0.53
CA LYS A 19 -5.35 -7.49 0.37
C LYS A 19 -6.27 -8.58 -0.22
N VAL A 20 -7.57 -8.32 -0.37
CA VAL A 20 -8.50 -9.28 -1.00
C VAL A 20 -8.17 -9.40 -2.48
N HIS A 21 -7.87 -10.62 -2.93
CA HIS A 21 -7.60 -10.90 -4.33
C HIS A 21 -8.91 -11.12 -5.12
N LEU A 22 -9.23 -10.20 -6.03
CA LEU A 22 -10.54 -10.18 -6.72
C LEU A 22 -10.56 -11.08 -7.96
N LYS A 23 -10.60 -12.41 -7.74
CA LYS A 23 -10.78 -13.42 -8.81
C LYS A 23 -12.23 -13.57 -9.26
N ASN A 24 -13.17 -13.60 -8.31
CA ASN A 24 -14.59 -13.75 -8.57
C ASN A 24 -15.34 -12.62 -7.85
N THR A 25 -15.88 -11.68 -8.61
CA THR A 25 -16.48 -10.45 -8.07
C THR A 25 -17.49 -10.73 -6.95
N ARG A 26 -18.33 -11.76 -7.07
CA ARG A 26 -19.35 -12.05 -6.05
C ARG A 26 -18.73 -12.60 -4.77
N VAL A 27 -17.81 -13.55 -4.87
CA VAL A 27 -17.12 -14.13 -3.70
C VAL A 27 -16.26 -13.08 -3.01
N SER A 28 -15.49 -12.33 -3.80
CA SER A 28 -14.60 -11.29 -3.29
C SER A 28 -15.36 -10.12 -2.68
N PHE A 29 -16.52 -9.73 -3.25
CA PHE A 29 -17.39 -8.73 -2.61
C PHE A 29 -17.99 -9.26 -1.31
N GLY A 30 -18.33 -10.56 -1.22
CA GLY A 30 -18.69 -11.19 0.04
C GLY A 30 -17.62 -11.01 1.11
N GLN A 31 -16.36 -11.32 0.77
CA GLN A 31 -15.23 -11.14 1.69
C GLN A 31 -15.03 -9.68 2.11
N ILE A 32 -15.13 -8.72 1.19
CA ILE A 32 -15.04 -7.29 1.49
C ILE A 32 -16.18 -6.87 2.45
N ILE A 33 -17.40 -7.34 2.20
CA ILE A 33 -18.56 -7.07 3.06
C ILE A 33 -18.32 -7.62 4.46
N ASP A 34 -17.84 -8.86 4.59
CA ASP A 34 -17.56 -9.48 5.89
C ASP A 34 -16.51 -8.69 6.67
N ILE A 35 -15.45 -8.22 5.99
CA ILE A 35 -14.42 -7.37 6.60
C ILE A 35 -15.05 -6.06 7.10
N ILE A 36 -15.81 -5.34 6.26
CA ILE A 36 -16.46 -4.08 6.63
C ILE A 36 -17.44 -4.29 7.80
N GLN A 37 -18.20 -5.38 7.81
CA GLN A 37 -19.18 -5.66 8.85
C GLN A 37 -18.56 -6.06 10.18
N SER A 38 -17.32 -6.58 10.16
CA SER A 38 -16.58 -6.92 11.38
C SER A 38 -16.08 -5.71 12.15
N ASP A 39 -16.02 -4.53 11.52
CA ASP A 39 -15.61 -3.27 12.14
C ASP A 39 -16.83 -2.32 12.26
N SER A 40 -17.23 -2.04 13.50
CA SER A 40 -18.43 -1.25 13.78
C SER A 40 -18.32 0.20 13.26
N PHE A 41 -17.13 0.78 13.29
CA PHE A 41 -16.87 2.12 12.79
C PHE A 41 -16.96 2.14 11.27
N PHE A 42 -16.23 1.26 10.57
CA PHE A 42 -16.27 1.20 9.10
C PHE A 42 -17.66 0.87 8.58
N LYS A 43 -18.40 -0.04 9.23
CA LYS A 43 -19.80 -0.32 8.90
C LYS A 43 -20.67 0.93 8.98
N ALA A 44 -20.59 1.68 10.07
CA ALA A 44 -21.40 2.89 10.25
C ALA A 44 -20.97 3.99 9.26
N TYR A 45 -19.66 4.20 9.12
CA TYR A 45 -19.11 5.26 8.30
C TYR A 45 -19.37 5.03 6.81
N THR A 46 -19.11 3.83 6.29
CA THR A 46 -19.44 3.47 4.90
C THR A 46 -20.93 3.63 4.61
N SER A 47 -21.79 3.32 5.58
CA SER A 47 -23.24 3.54 5.43
C SER A 47 -23.61 5.02 5.29
N GLU A 48 -22.89 5.92 5.98
CA GLU A 48 -23.13 7.36 5.88
C GLU A 48 -22.60 7.94 4.57
N ILE A 49 -21.31 7.69 4.24
CA ILE A 49 -20.67 8.33 3.07
C ILE A 49 -21.16 7.78 1.73
N PHE A 50 -21.72 6.56 1.72
CA PHE A 50 -22.25 5.93 0.52
C PHE A 50 -23.78 5.77 0.54
N LYS A 51 -24.49 6.53 1.39
CA LYS A 51 -25.96 6.43 1.52
C LYS A 51 -26.73 6.50 0.21
N ASP A 52 -26.24 7.29 -0.75
CA ASP A 52 -26.85 7.43 -2.07
C ASP A 52 -26.74 6.17 -2.95
N TYR A 53 -25.76 5.32 -2.65
CA TYR A 53 -25.47 4.06 -3.34
C TYR A 53 -26.03 2.82 -2.61
N LEU A 54 -26.49 2.95 -1.37
CA LEU A 54 -27.07 1.86 -0.57
C LEU A 54 -28.50 1.45 -0.98
N LYS A 55 -29.00 1.95 -2.12
CA LYS A 55 -30.31 1.55 -2.67
C LYS A 55 -30.39 0.02 -2.83
N LYS A 56 -31.63 -0.52 -2.86
CA LYS A 56 -31.98 -1.97 -2.94
C LYS A 56 -30.77 -2.91 -3.10
N GLY A 57 -30.31 -3.49 -1.99
CA GLY A 57 -29.15 -4.41 -2.00
C GLY A 57 -28.06 -4.11 -0.97
N GLY A 58 -28.18 -3.02 -0.20
CA GLY A 58 -27.26 -2.69 0.90
C GLY A 58 -25.81 -2.53 0.43
N THR A 59 -24.84 -2.99 1.22
CA THR A 59 -23.40 -2.91 0.92
C THR A 59 -23.04 -3.59 -0.41
N LEU A 60 -23.71 -4.69 -0.76
CA LEU A 60 -23.49 -5.36 -2.04
C LEU A 60 -23.98 -4.51 -3.22
N GLY A 61 -25.14 -3.86 -3.08
CA GLY A 61 -25.65 -2.92 -4.08
C GLY A 61 -24.69 -1.76 -4.31
N MET A 62 -24.15 -1.21 -3.22
CA MET A 62 -23.12 -0.16 -3.25
C MET A 62 -21.85 -0.60 -3.99
N LEU A 63 -21.26 -1.74 -3.61
CA LEU A 63 -20.04 -2.27 -4.27
C LEU A 63 -20.28 -2.56 -5.76
N THR A 64 -21.47 -3.04 -6.11
CA THR A 64 -21.85 -3.29 -7.50
C THR A 64 -21.99 -2.00 -8.30
N ALA A 65 -22.58 -0.96 -7.70
CA ALA A 65 -22.81 0.33 -8.35
C ALA A 65 -21.52 1.14 -8.56
N LEU A 66 -20.61 1.11 -7.57
CA LEU A 66 -19.35 1.85 -7.62
C LEU A 66 -18.23 1.09 -8.32
N GLY A 67 -18.32 -0.23 -8.37
CA GLY A 67 -17.16 -1.09 -8.63
C GLY A 67 -16.16 -1.06 -7.47
N TRP A 68 -15.17 -1.94 -7.54
CA TRP A 68 -14.14 -2.04 -6.50
C TRP A 68 -13.31 -0.76 -6.40
N GLU A 69 -12.74 -0.28 -7.52
CA GLU A 69 -11.90 0.91 -7.53
C GLU A 69 -12.69 2.15 -7.06
N GLY A 70 -13.93 2.31 -7.53
CA GLY A 70 -14.77 3.44 -7.13
C GLY A 70 -15.10 3.47 -5.64
N PHE A 71 -15.27 2.30 -5.03
CA PHE A 71 -15.45 2.15 -3.58
C PHE A 71 -14.13 2.40 -2.82
N ARG A 72 -13.06 1.68 -3.21
CA ARG A 72 -11.74 1.74 -2.56
C ARG A 72 -11.17 3.15 -2.57
N ASN A 73 -11.22 3.83 -3.70
CA ASN A 73 -10.62 5.16 -3.86
C ASN A 73 -11.37 6.20 -3.02
N ARG A 74 -12.70 6.12 -2.93
CA ARG A 74 -13.50 7.01 -2.07
C ARG A 74 -13.26 6.77 -0.58
N LEU A 75 -13.05 5.51 -0.20
CA LEU A 75 -12.74 5.17 1.18
C LEU A 75 -11.31 5.59 1.55
N ALA A 76 -10.34 5.40 0.64
CA ALA A 76 -8.98 5.91 0.78
C ALA A 76 -8.95 7.42 0.99
N GLU A 77 -9.65 8.16 0.12
CA GLU A 77 -9.79 9.61 0.22
C GLU A 77 -10.32 10.04 1.59
N ALA A 78 -11.37 9.39 2.08
CA ALA A 78 -11.91 9.67 3.41
C ALA A 78 -10.89 9.46 4.54
N ILE A 79 -10.07 8.42 4.43
CA ILE A 79 -9.01 8.10 5.40
C ILE A 79 -7.89 9.15 5.32
N LEU A 80 -7.45 9.51 4.12
CA LEU A 80 -6.40 10.52 3.92
C LEU A 80 -6.84 11.89 4.44
N ARG A 81 -8.08 12.31 4.17
CA ARG A 81 -8.64 13.55 4.72
C ARG A 81 -8.74 13.53 6.23
N LYS A 82 -9.13 12.39 6.82
CA LYS A 82 -9.14 12.24 8.27
C LYS A 82 -7.74 12.42 8.87
N GLU A 83 -6.70 11.92 8.20
CA GLU A 83 -5.33 12.09 8.66
C GLU A 83 -4.85 13.54 8.51
N ALA A 84 -5.12 14.17 7.37
CA ALA A 84 -4.70 15.54 7.07
C ALA A 84 -5.45 16.61 7.88
N GLU A 85 -6.77 16.46 8.04
CA GLU A 85 -7.67 17.48 8.60
C GLU A 85 -8.18 17.12 10.00
N GLY A 86 -7.93 15.90 10.47
CA GLY A 86 -8.40 15.42 11.76
C GLY A 86 -9.90 15.10 11.81
N ILE A 87 -10.64 15.20 10.70
CA ILE A 87 -12.07 14.88 10.63
C ILE A 87 -12.41 14.07 9.38
N TYR A 88 -13.39 13.17 9.50
CA TYR A 88 -13.88 12.43 8.35
C TYR A 88 -14.77 13.34 7.48
N PRO A 89 -14.55 13.38 6.16
CA PRO A 89 -15.34 14.22 5.27
C PRO A 89 -16.78 13.71 5.15
N LYS A 90 -17.72 14.65 4.94
CA LYS A 90 -19.13 14.35 4.63
C LYS A 90 -19.39 14.18 3.14
N LYS A 91 -18.50 14.71 2.30
CA LYS A 91 -18.52 14.62 0.84
C LYS A 91 -17.13 14.23 0.38
N ILE A 92 -17.05 13.32 -0.58
CA ILE A 92 -15.78 12.76 -1.05
C ILE A 92 -15.42 13.39 -2.39
N GLU A 93 -14.32 14.13 -2.42
CA GLU A 93 -13.64 14.66 -3.60
C GLU A 93 -12.28 13.97 -3.69
N LEU A 94 -11.93 13.39 -4.84
CA LEU A 94 -10.81 12.44 -4.98
C LEU A 94 -9.47 13.13 -5.28
N ASP A 95 -9.10 14.16 -4.55
CA ASP A 95 -7.86 14.94 -4.74
C ASP A 95 -6.66 14.37 -3.96
N LEU A 96 -6.82 13.95 -2.70
CA LEU A 96 -5.69 13.42 -1.90
C LEU A 96 -5.26 12.03 -2.37
N VAL A 97 -6.17 11.25 -2.91
CA VAL A 97 -5.90 9.90 -3.42
C VAL A 97 -5.18 9.89 -4.77
N GLU A 98 -5.08 11.02 -5.50
CA GLU A 98 -4.47 11.06 -6.84
C GLU A 98 -3.03 10.54 -6.84
N ASP A 99 -2.20 10.96 -5.88
CA ASP A 99 -0.82 10.49 -5.74
C ASP A 99 -0.75 8.96 -5.55
N VAL A 100 -1.71 8.40 -4.82
CA VAL A 100 -1.81 6.95 -4.60
C VAL A 100 -2.14 6.22 -5.91
N LEU A 101 -3.03 6.81 -6.72
CA LEU A 101 -3.41 6.27 -8.02
C LEU A 101 -2.25 6.36 -9.02
N ASP A 102 -1.45 7.41 -8.96
CA ASP A 102 -0.24 7.56 -9.78
C ASP A 102 0.80 6.49 -9.44
N ILE A 103 1.00 6.16 -8.16
CA ILE A 103 1.84 5.04 -7.73
C ILE A 103 1.28 3.70 -8.22
N GLU A 104 -0.02 3.46 -8.08
CA GLU A 104 -0.66 2.23 -8.60
C GLU A 104 -0.47 2.08 -10.11
N LYS A 105 -0.64 3.17 -10.85
CA LYS A 105 -0.45 3.20 -12.30
C LYS A 105 1.01 2.96 -12.69
N ARG A 106 1.96 3.60 -12.00
CA ARG A 106 3.41 3.47 -12.25
C ARG A 106 3.86 2.01 -12.21
N PHE A 107 3.41 1.24 -11.21
CA PHE A 107 3.80 -0.17 -11.04
C PHE A 107 2.71 -1.18 -11.44
N GLN A 108 1.74 -0.77 -12.26
CA GLN A 108 0.67 -1.65 -12.73
C GLN A 108 1.21 -2.89 -13.47
N PHE A 109 2.36 -2.77 -14.11
CA PHE A 109 3.00 -3.87 -14.83
C PHE A 109 3.40 -5.06 -13.93
N LEU A 110 3.66 -4.82 -12.64
CA LEU A 110 3.96 -5.85 -11.63
C LEU A 110 2.72 -6.52 -11.06
N SER A 111 1.56 -5.87 -11.18
CA SER A 111 0.35 -6.29 -10.48
C SER A 111 -0.49 -7.26 -11.33
N PRO A 112 -0.95 -8.37 -10.74
CA PRO A 112 -2.06 -9.15 -11.26
C PRO A 112 -3.30 -8.27 -11.43
N VAL A 113 -4.15 -8.63 -12.39
CA VAL A 113 -5.42 -7.93 -12.61
C VAL A 113 -6.24 -7.98 -11.32
N ASN A 114 -6.83 -6.83 -10.95
CA ASN A 114 -7.60 -6.62 -9.73
C ASN A 114 -6.85 -6.83 -8.39
N SER A 115 -5.51 -6.78 -8.39
CA SER A 115 -4.74 -6.64 -7.14
C SER A 115 -4.76 -5.19 -6.68
N SER A 116 -4.91 -4.95 -5.38
CA SER A 116 -4.81 -3.62 -4.76
C SER A 116 -3.56 -3.45 -3.90
N ARG A 117 -2.58 -4.34 -4.06
CA ARG A 117 -1.32 -4.31 -3.29
C ARG A 117 -0.48 -3.07 -3.56
N VAL A 118 -0.28 -2.69 -4.82
CA VAL A 118 0.48 -1.46 -5.15
C VAL A 118 -0.27 -0.20 -4.69
N PHE A 119 -1.60 -0.19 -4.77
CA PHE A 119 -2.36 0.90 -4.19
C PHE A 119 -2.24 0.98 -2.67
N LEU A 120 -2.28 -0.17 -1.97
CA LEU A 120 -2.05 -0.22 -0.53
C LEU A 120 -0.66 0.34 -0.17
N PHE A 121 0.33 0.06 -1.00
CA PHE A 121 1.67 0.66 -0.88
C PHE A 121 1.65 2.17 -1.08
N GLY A 122 0.99 2.67 -2.13
CA GLY A 122 0.80 4.11 -2.34
C GLY A 122 0.10 4.78 -1.16
N MET A 123 -0.91 4.13 -0.56
CA MET A 123 -1.57 4.61 0.65
C MET A 123 -0.59 4.72 1.82
N TYR A 124 0.24 3.70 2.03
CA TYR A 124 1.29 3.76 3.06
C TYR A 124 2.23 4.95 2.85
N LEU A 125 2.71 5.18 1.63
CA LEU A 125 3.59 6.33 1.33
C LEU A 125 2.88 7.66 1.57
N LYS A 126 1.64 7.81 1.09
CA LYS A 126 0.88 9.04 1.29
C LYS A 126 0.60 9.33 2.77
N HIS A 127 0.32 8.30 3.57
CA HIS A 127 0.19 8.45 5.02
C HIS A 127 1.51 8.91 5.67
N ARG A 128 2.65 8.41 5.21
CA ARG A 128 3.95 8.86 5.68
C ARG A 128 4.23 10.32 5.31
N ASP A 129 3.90 10.72 4.10
CA ASP A 129 4.02 12.11 3.65
C ASP A 129 3.19 13.04 4.53
N LEU A 130 1.90 12.73 4.73
CA LEU A 130 1.02 13.54 5.59
C LEU A 130 1.54 13.62 7.04
N ALA A 131 2.09 12.53 7.56
CA ALA A 131 2.69 12.52 8.89
C ALA A 131 3.95 13.41 8.96
N LEU A 132 4.79 13.41 7.92
CA LEU A 132 5.98 14.27 7.81
C LEU A 132 5.60 15.74 7.68
N GLU A 133 4.60 16.07 6.86
CA GLU A 133 4.06 17.43 6.73
C GLU A 133 3.57 17.97 8.08
N THR A 134 2.88 17.12 8.84
CA THR A 134 2.38 17.48 10.18
C THR A 134 3.52 17.78 11.15
N LEU A 135 4.62 17.02 11.09
CA LEU A 135 5.77 17.20 11.98
C LEU A 135 6.64 18.40 11.60
N THR A 136 6.84 18.63 10.30
CA THR A 136 7.74 19.67 9.79
C THR A 136 7.04 21.01 9.57
N SER A 137 5.70 21.03 9.52
CA SER A 137 4.90 22.17 9.05
C SER A 137 5.24 22.61 7.62
N GLU A 138 5.96 21.78 6.86
CA GLU A 138 6.37 22.03 5.49
C GLU A 138 5.65 21.05 4.55
N LYS A 139 4.91 21.59 3.57
CA LYS A 139 4.16 20.82 2.57
C LYS A 139 5.02 20.24 1.43
N THR A 140 6.35 20.28 1.57
CA THR A 140 7.27 20.06 0.43
C THR A 140 7.92 18.69 0.41
N HIS A 141 7.63 17.83 1.38
CA HIS A 141 8.23 16.50 1.44
C HIS A 141 7.32 15.49 0.75
N SER A 142 7.51 15.31 -0.56
CA SER A 142 7.00 14.13 -1.27
C SER A 142 8.01 13.00 -1.12
N ILE A 143 7.59 11.85 -0.63
CA ILE A 143 8.39 10.63 -0.72
C ILE A 143 8.49 10.21 -2.19
N ILE A 144 9.71 10.26 -2.74
CA ILE A 144 9.98 9.96 -4.16
C ILE A 144 10.64 8.58 -4.28
N ILE A 145 10.06 7.72 -5.12
CA ILE A 145 10.66 6.44 -5.52
C ILE A 145 11.64 6.72 -6.67
N PRO A 146 12.94 6.39 -6.55
CA PRO A 146 13.93 6.59 -7.60
C PRO A 146 13.59 5.84 -8.89
N GLU A 147 13.89 6.42 -10.06
CA GLU A 147 13.66 5.79 -11.38
C GLU A 147 14.44 4.47 -11.55
N THR A 148 15.58 4.34 -10.88
CA THR A 148 16.36 3.09 -10.84
C THR A 148 15.54 1.90 -10.32
N VAL A 149 14.54 2.14 -9.46
CA VAL A 149 13.62 1.09 -8.99
C VAL A 149 12.77 0.56 -10.15
N ASP A 150 12.23 1.44 -10.99
CA ASP A 150 11.46 1.07 -12.18
C ASP A 150 12.31 0.27 -13.16
N GLU A 151 13.54 0.71 -13.42
CA GLU A 151 14.46 0.03 -14.34
C GLU A 151 14.76 -1.40 -13.89
N ILE A 152 15.05 -1.59 -12.61
CA ILE A 152 15.34 -2.92 -12.03
C ILE A 152 14.09 -3.81 -12.11
N LEU A 153 12.93 -3.27 -11.76
CA LEU A 153 11.68 -4.04 -11.72
C LEU A 153 11.16 -4.36 -13.11
N ALA A 154 11.34 -3.47 -14.09
CA ALA A 154 10.94 -3.67 -15.48
C ALA A 154 11.78 -4.74 -16.19
N ALA A 155 13.00 -5.00 -15.73
CA ALA A 155 13.82 -6.11 -16.21
C ALA A 155 13.25 -7.48 -15.79
N GLY A 156 12.46 -7.53 -14.71
CA GLY A 156 11.72 -8.71 -14.28
C GLY A 156 10.42 -8.89 -15.07
N SER A 157 10.12 -10.13 -15.49
CA SER A 157 8.96 -10.40 -16.35
C SER A 157 7.74 -10.98 -15.63
N SER A 158 7.76 -11.12 -14.30
CA SER A 158 6.69 -11.83 -13.57
C SER A 158 5.81 -10.90 -12.74
N LYS A 159 4.50 -10.93 -13.03
CA LYS A 159 3.48 -10.43 -12.09
C LYS A 159 3.44 -11.33 -10.86
N GLY A 160 3.47 -10.73 -9.67
CA GLY A 160 3.49 -11.46 -8.40
C GLY A 160 2.30 -11.12 -7.52
N ASP A 161 2.01 -11.97 -6.54
CA ASP A 161 0.93 -11.71 -5.56
C ASP A 161 1.28 -10.59 -4.56
N TYR A 162 2.58 -10.27 -4.43
CA TYR A 162 3.14 -9.30 -3.48
C TYR A 162 4.01 -8.25 -4.19
N PRO A 163 3.47 -7.51 -5.17
CA PRO A 163 4.25 -6.55 -5.95
C PRO A 163 4.76 -5.38 -5.11
N ASP A 164 4.02 -4.99 -4.08
CA ASP A 164 4.41 -3.93 -3.15
C ASP A 164 5.64 -4.31 -2.31
N TRP A 165 5.72 -5.55 -1.83
CA TRP A 165 6.90 -6.04 -1.13
C TRP A 165 8.14 -6.05 -2.02
N LEU A 166 7.97 -6.37 -3.30
CA LEU A 166 9.04 -6.32 -4.28
C LEU A 166 9.51 -4.87 -4.51
N ILE A 167 8.58 -3.92 -4.73
CA ILE A 167 8.90 -2.49 -4.87
C ILE A 167 9.63 -1.98 -3.62
N TRP A 168 9.09 -2.27 -2.44
CA TRP A 168 9.67 -1.85 -1.17
C TRP A 168 11.08 -2.44 -0.98
N SER A 169 11.29 -3.71 -1.31
CA SER A 169 12.62 -4.35 -1.18
C SER A 169 13.66 -3.70 -2.08
N VAL A 170 13.35 -3.51 -3.37
CA VAL A 170 14.30 -2.91 -4.33
C VAL A 170 14.64 -1.48 -3.94
N TRP A 171 13.62 -0.70 -3.56
CA TRP A 171 13.83 0.68 -3.14
C TRP A 171 14.65 0.78 -1.85
N ASN A 172 14.44 -0.11 -0.88
CA ASN A 172 15.27 -0.11 0.33
C ASN A 172 16.72 -0.50 0.05
N LEU A 173 16.97 -1.43 -0.88
CA LEU A 173 18.34 -1.77 -1.30
C LEU A 173 19.05 -0.59 -1.99
N HIS A 174 18.30 0.27 -2.67
CA HIS A 174 18.82 1.51 -3.26
C HIS A 174 19.35 2.52 -2.24
N GLU A 175 19.01 2.39 -0.96
CA GLU A 175 19.60 3.25 0.07
C GLU A 175 21.01 2.83 0.49
N PHE A 176 21.42 1.60 0.18
CA PHE A 176 22.72 1.04 0.58
C PHE A 176 23.72 0.94 -0.57
N PHE A 177 23.23 0.96 -1.80
CA PHE A 177 24.05 0.83 -2.99
C PHE A 177 23.80 2.01 -3.93
N ASP A 178 24.85 2.48 -4.60
CA ASP A 178 24.67 3.36 -5.75
C ASP A 178 23.92 2.63 -6.90
N GLU A 179 23.39 3.41 -7.83
CA GLU A 179 22.52 2.91 -8.91
C GLU A 179 23.22 1.85 -9.78
N GLU A 180 24.49 2.06 -10.14
CA GLU A 180 25.23 1.15 -11.00
C GLU A 180 25.50 -0.18 -10.29
N LYS A 181 25.94 -0.13 -9.03
CA LYS A 181 26.17 -1.32 -8.20
C LYS A 181 24.87 -2.10 -8.03
N LEU A 182 23.77 -1.43 -7.69
CA LEU A 182 22.48 -2.10 -7.51
C LEU A 182 22.02 -2.82 -8.79
N LYS A 183 22.07 -2.14 -9.94
CA LYS A 183 21.71 -2.74 -11.24
C LYS A 183 22.60 -3.95 -11.55
N ASN A 184 23.89 -3.89 -11.26
CA ASN A 184 24.82 -5.00 -11.47
C ASN A 184 24.54 -6.18 -10.54
N LEU A 185 24.26 -5.93 -9.27
CA LEU A 185 23.89 -6.98 -8.30
C LEU A 185 22.60 -7.70 -8.71
N PHE A 186 21.58 -6.98 -9.17
CA PHE A 186 20.34 -7.60 -9.66
C PHE A 186 20.55 -8.47 -10.90
N LYS A 187 21.47 -8.09 -11.81
CA LYS A 187 21.86 -8.92 -12.95
C LYS A 187 22.63 -10.16 -12.51
N LEU A 188 23.57 -10.02 -11.57
CA LEU A 188 24.43 -11.10 -11.09
C LEU A 188 23.63 -12.15 -10.30
N HIS A 189 22.80 -11.71 -9.36
CA HIS A 189 22.05 -12.57 -8.44
C HIS A 189 20.63 -12.89 -8.92
N GLN A 190 20.24 -12.39 -10.10
CA GLN A 190 18.91 -12.62 -10.69
C GLN A 190 17.75 -12.28 -9.74
N GLY A 191 17.94 -11.26 -8.89
CA GLY A 191 16.94 -10.83 -7.91
C GLY A 191 16.79 -11.73 -6.68
N ASP A 192 17.71 -12.68 -6.43
CA ASP A 192 17.71 -13.46 -5.18
C ASP A 192 18.02 -12.55 -3.99
N LEU A 193 16.99 -12.27 -3.19
CA LEU A 193 17.09 -11.39 -2.03
C LEU A 193 18.12 -11.87 -1.00
N GLN A 194 18.28 -13.18 -0.79
CA GLN A 194 19.24 -13.69 0.19
C GLN A 194 20.68 -13.39 -0.27
N LEU A 195 20.96 -13.55 -1.56
CA LEU A 195 22.28 -13.20 -2.11
C LEU A 195 22.50 -11.68 -2.11
N LEU A 196 21.48 -10.89 -2.44
CA LEU A 196 21.55 -9.42 -2.38
C LEU A 196 21.84 -8.93 -0.95
N LEU A 197 21.24 -9.54 0.06
CA LEU A 197 21.47 -9.18 1.47
C LEU A 197 22.87 -9.58 1.97
N GLN A 198 23.54 -10.56 1.35
CA GLN A 198 24.92 -10.93 1.69
C GLN A 198 25.94 -9.84 1.29
N GLU A 199 25.56 -8.94 0.39
CA GLU A 199 26.39 -7.79 -0.01
C GLU A 199 26.31 -6.62 0.97
N LEU A 200 25.41 -6.69 1.95
CA LEU A 200 25.25 -5.72 3.03
C LEU A 200 26.00 -6.20 4.28
N ASP A 201 26.54 -5.25 5.05
CA ASP A 201 27.05 -5.55 6.38
C ASP A 201 25.93 -5.82 7.40
N THR A 202 26.27 -6.34 8.58
CA THR A 202 25.27 -6.68 9.61
C THR A 202 24.41 -5.48 10.05
N THR A 203 24.98 -4.27 10.09
CA THR A 203 24.26 -3.05 10.46
C THR A 203 23.23 -2.69 9.40
N GLU A 204 23.65 -2.73 8.13
CA GLU A 204 22.81 -2.47 6.97
C GLU A 204 21.69 -3.50 6.82
N GLN A 205 21.99 -4.79 7.02
CA GLN A 205 20.99 -5.86 7.04
C GLN A 205 19.94 -5.62 8.13
N ASN A 206 20.36 -5.25 9.34
CA ASN A 206 19.43 -4.93 10.42
C ASN A 206 18.55 -3.72 10.10
N LEU A 207 19.12 -2.68 9.46
CA LEU A 207 18.36 -1.51 9.05
C LEU A 207 17.35 -1.85 7.93
N PHE A 208 17.76 -2.64 6.95
CA PHE A 208 16.87 -3.16 5.91
C PHE A 208 15.70 -3.92 6.54
N MET A 209 15.99 -4.88 7.43
CA MET A 209 14.97 -5.69 8.10
C MET A 209 14.03 -4.84 8.95
N ALA A 210 14.54 -3.84 9.68
CA ALA A 210 13.70 -2.91 10.44
C ALA A 210 12.67 -2.21 9.55
N LYS A 211 13.09 -1.69 8.39
CA LYS A 211 12.18 -1.05 7.43
C LYS A 211 11.16 -2.00 6.80
N MET A 212 11.54 -3.26 6.59
CA MET A 212 10.61 -4.30 6.13
C MET A 212 9.54 -4.58 7.20
N LEU A 213 9.95 -4.69 8.47
CA LEU A 213 9.04 -4.89 9.60
C LEU A 213 8.11 -3.69 9.80
N ASP A 214 8.64 -2.46 9.67
CA ASP A 214 7.85 -1.23 9.76
C ASP A 214 6.74 -1.19 8.71
N TYR A 215 7.04 -1.56 7.47
CA TYR A 215 6.03 -1.63 6.42
C TYR A 215 4.99 -2.71 6.70
N ALA A 216 5.40 -3.94 7.04
CA ALA A 216 4.48 -5.01 7.40
C ALA A 216 3.54 -4.60 8.54
N HIS A 217 4.08 -3.95 9.56
CA HIS A 217 3.30 -3.46 10.68
C HIS A 217 2.30 -2.38 10.24
N ALA A 218 2.72 -1.45 9.39
CA ALA A 218 1.87 -0.37 8.89
C ALA A 218 0.69 -0.86 8.03
N ILE A 219 0.86 -1.96 7.28
CA ILE A 219 -0.17 -2.55 6.41
C ILE A 219 -0.84 -3.82 6.99
N HIS A 220 -0.61 -4.11 8.28
CA HIS A 220 -1.15 -5.28 8.99
C HIS A 220 -0.84 -6.62 8.30
N ASP A 221 0.33 -6.75 7.69
CA ASP A 221 0.74 -7.90 6.87
C ASP A 221 1.79 -8.78 7.58
N SER A 222 1.38 -9.34 8.71
CA SER A 222 2.22 -10.24 9.50
C SER A 222 2.47 -11.58 8.82
N GLU A 223 1.60 -11.99 7.89
CA GLU A 223 1.71 -13.26 7.17
C GLU A 223 2.94 -13.30 6.27
N PHE A 224 3.31 -12.19 5.62
CA PHE A 224 4.50 -12.12 4.77
C PHE A 224 5.81 -12.36 5.56
N ILE A 225 5.89 -11.89 6.80
CA ILE A 225 7.07 -12.09 7.65
C ILE A 225 7.10 -13.51 8.23
N THR A 226 5.92 -14.05 8.56
CA THR A 226 5.79 -15.31 9.29
C THR A 226 5.69 -16.54 8.40
N THR A 227 5.55 -16.36 7.08
CA THR A 227 5.52 -17.47 6.13
C THR A 227 6.89 -18.16 6.09
N LYS A 228 7.00 -19.29 6.79
CA LYS A 228 8.03 -20.28 6.49
C LYS A 228 7.87 -20.69 5.03
N LYS A 229 8.93 -20.56 4.22
CA LYS A 229 9.04 -21.29 2.95
C LYS A 229 8.74 -22.76 3.26
N VAL A 230 7.66 -23.29 2.68
CA VAL A 230 7.43 -24.73 2.57
C VAL A 230 8.28 -25.23 1.41
#